data_AF-A0A1A8FRW7-F1
#
_entry.id   AF-A0A1A8FRW7-F1
#
_cell.length_a   1.000
_cell.length_b   1.000
_cell.length_c   1.000
_cell.angle_alpha   90.00
_cell.angle_beta   90.00
_cell.angle_gamma   90.00
#
_symmetry.space_group_name_H-M   'P 1'
#
loop_
_entity.id
_entity.type
_entity.pdbx_description
1 polymer ?
#
loop_
_entity_poly.entity_id
_entity_poly.type
_entity_poly.pdbx_seq_one_letter_code
_entity_poly.pdbx_strand_id
1 'polypeptide(L)'
;LEYKSLKKLEQQVKAAELEQLKKKAEITLENDCSTALSQIKSLKIVKRTGDPNGCWLKDPSEGSAKVYLLSGIRNNTVLEYKSLKQFTKTSASPLKVVQLPFSWQGTGHVVYHGFLYCHKADTPNEILKVDLLNGTVVDSTLLPGAGRLPVYSLNPNTYLDMSVDELGLWVIHADPEYGGNL
;
A
#
# COMPACT_ATOMS: atom_id res chain seq x y z
N LEU A 1 -31.43 20.43 -40.16
CA LEU A 1 -30.24 19.65 -39.76
C LEU A 1 -29.68 20.12 -38.41
N GLU A 2 -29.65 21.43 -38.13
CA GLU A 2 -29.16 22.00 -36.86
C GLU A 2 -29.84 21.49 -35.57
N TYR A 3 -31.17 21.33 -35.58
CA TYR A 3 -31.92 20.91 -34.39
C TYR A 3 -31.52 19.50 -33.88
N LYS A 4 -31.13 18.60 -34.78
CA LYS A 4 -30.61 17.27 -34.40
C LYS A 4 -29.21 17.35 -33.79
N SER A 5 -28.36 18.29 -34.26
CA SER A 5 -27.05 18.52 -33.67
C SER A 5 -27.13 19.15 -32.29
N LEU A 6 -28.03 20.11 -32.08
CA LEU A 6 -28.26 20.75 -30.77
C LEU A 6 -28.70 19.74 -29.71
N LYS A 7 -29.69 18.90 -30.02
CA LYS A 7 -30.12 17.83 -29.09
C LYS A 7 -29.01 16.86 -28.73
N LYS A 8 -28.13 16.53 -29.68
CA LYS A 8 -27.01 15.61 -29.46
C LYS A 8 -25.96 16.23 -28.54
N LEU A 9 -25.70 17.53 -28.69
CA LEU A 9 -24.76 18.27 -27.85
C LEU A 9 -25.30 18.40 -26.41
N GLU A 10 -26.58 18.73 -26.22
CA GLU A 10 -27.21 18.78 -24.90
C GLU A 10 -27.16 17.43 -24.16
N GLN A 11 -27.34 16.33 -24.88
CA GLN A 11 -27.25 14.98 -24.31
C GLN A 11 -25.82 14.64 -23.86
N GLN A 12 -24.82 15.09 -24.61
CA GLN A 12 -23.41 14.89 -24.27
C GLN A 12 -22.99 15.72 -23.05
N VAL A 13 -23.46 16.97 -22.96
CA VAL A 13 -23.19 17.83 -21.80
C VAL A 13 -23.81 17.24 -20.53
N LYS A 14 -25.08 16.82 -20.57
CA LYS A 14 -25.74 16.17 -19.43
C LYS A 14 -25.05 14.88 -18.99
N ALA A 15 -24.54 14.08 -19.93
CA ALA A 15 -23.80 12.87 -19.61
C ALA A 15 -22.45 13.19 -18.93
N ALA A 16 -21.75 14.21 -19.39
CA ALA A 16 -20.49 14.67 -18.79
C ALA A 16 -20.68 15.25 -17.39
N GLU A 17 -21.73 16.04 -17.17
CA GLU A 17 -22.09 16.57 -15.85
C GLU A 17 -22.44 15.45 -14.87
N LEU A 18 -23.20 14.45 -15.31
CA LEU A 18 -23.53 13.28 -14.48
C LEU A 18 -22.28 12.46 -14.13
N GLU A 19 -21.33 12.33 -15.06
CA GLU A 19 -20.06 11.65 -14.79
C GLU A 19 -19.19 12.43 -13.79
N GLN A 20 -19.16 13.77 -13.89
CA GLN A 20 -18.48 14.62 -12.91
C GLN A 20 -19.12 14.55 -11.53
N LEU A 21 -20.46 14.56 -11.44
CA LEU A 21 -21.19 14.40 -10.18
C LEU A 21 -20.91 13.05 -9.53
N LYS A 22 -20.87 11.97 -10.31
CA LYS A 22 -20.50 10.64 -9.82
C LYS A 22 -19.06 10.58 -9.31
N LYS A 23 -18.09 11.10 -10.07
CA LYS A 23 -16.69 11.19 -9.63
C LYS A 23 -16.54 12.02 -8.35
N LYS A 24 -17.25 13.15 -8.26
CA LYS A 24 -17.22 14.00 -7.06
C LYS A 24 -17.82 13.30 -5.84
N ALA A 25 -18.91 12.56 -6.01
CA ALA A 25 -19.51 11.77 -4.94
C ALA A 25 -18.60 10.60 -4.50
N GLU A 26 -17.92 9.95 -5.44
CA GLU A 26 -16.96 8.86 -5.18
C GLU A 26 -15.76 9.37 -4.37
N ILE A 27 -15.19 10.52 -4.74
CA ILE A 27 -14.10 11.21 -4.00
C ILE A 27 -14.57 11.68 -2.60
N THR A 28 -15.83 12.11 -2.47
CA THR A 28 -16.37 12.54 -1.17
C THR A 28 -16.55 11.36 -0.22
N LEU A 29 -16.95 10.20 -0.76
CA LEU A 29 -17.10 8.95 -0.01
C LEU A 29 -15.74 8.37 0.43
N GLU A 30 -14.69 8.56 -0.37
CA GLU A 30 -13.32 8.14 -0.02
C GLU A 30 -12.74 8.88 1.20
N ASN A 31 -13.29 10.03 1.59
CA ASN A 31 -12.80 10.84 2.72
C ASN A 31 -13.74 10.85 3.94
N ASP A 32 -14.81 10.05 3.95
CA ASP A 32 -15.77 10.02 5.05
C ASP A 32 -15.44 8.90 6.06
N CYS A 33 -14.79 9.29 7.16
CA CYS A 33 -14.37 8.42 8.27
C CYS A 33 -15.56 7.87 9.12
N SER A 34 -16.81 8.08 8.72
CA SER A 34 -18.01 7.66 9.48
C SER A 34 -18.52 6.25 9.14
N THR A 35 -17.91 5.56 8.16
CA THR A 35 -18.41 4.27 7.69
C THR A 35 -17.69 3.10 8.36
N ALA A 36 -18.41 2.33 9.18
CA ALA A 36 -17.89 1.07 9.73
C ALA A 36 -17.78 -0.03 8.64
N LEU A 37 -16.71 -0.82 8.68
CA LEU A 37 -16.56 -1.99 7.81
C LEU A 37 -17.71 -2.97 8.06
N SER A 38 -18.61 -3.10 7.07
CA SER A 38 -19.81 -3.92 7.20
C SER A 38 -19.67 -5.30 6.54
N GLN A 39 -18.84 -5.43 5.51
CA GLN A 39 -18.68 -6.69 4.78
C GLN A 39 -17.35 -6.75 4.02
N ILE A 40 -16.75 -7.96 4.00
CA ILE A 40 -15.65 -8.32 3.09
C ILE A 40 -16.21 -9.22 1.99
N LYS A 41 -15.96 -8.88 0.72
CA LYS A 41 -16.34 -9.71 -0.44
C LYS A 41 -15.29 -10.79 -0.72
N SER A 42 -15.64 -11.74 -1.60
CA SER A 42 -14.76 -12.85 -1.96
C SER A 42 -13.39 -12.39 -2.45
N LEU A 43 -12.36 -13.13 -2.04
CA LEU A 43 -10.98 -12.92 -2.45
C LEU A 43 -10.81 -13.22 -3.95
N LYS A 44 -9.99 -12.42 -4.62
CA LYS A 44 -9.60 -12.62 -6.02
C LYS A 44 -8.11 -12.88 -6.10
N ILE A 45 -7.72 -13.99 -6.73
CA ILE A 45 -6.32 -14.24 -7.06
C ILE A 45 -5.91 -13.27 -8.17
N VAL A 46 -5.03 -12.33 -7.83
CA VAL A 46 -4.52 -11.31 -8.75
C VAL A 46 -3.36 -11.82 -9.58
N LYS A 47 -2.40 -12.49 -8.95
CA LYS A 47 -1.18 -13.05 -9.57
C LYS A 47 -0.50 -14.04 -8.62
N ARG A 48 0.27 -14.98 -9.16
CA ARG A 48 1.22 -15.82 -8.41
C ARG A 48 2.63 -15.41 -8.83
N THR A 49 3.41 -14.83 -7.92
CA THR A 49 4.75 -14.30 -8.20
C THR A 49 5.50 -14.06 -6.88
N GLY A 50 6.84 -14.05 -6.93
CA GLY A 50 7.68 -13.89 -5.75
C GLY A 50 7.74 -15.15 -4.88
N ASP A 51 8.20 -14.97 -3.66
CA ASP A 51 8.35 -15.98 -2.64
C ASP A 51 7.01 -16.37 -2.00
N PRO A 52 6.94 -17.50 -1.27
CA PRO A 52 5.74 -17.88 -0.53
C PRO A 52 5.26 -16.84 0.50
N ASN A 53 6.17 -16.00 0.99
CA ASN A 53 5.90 -14.93 1.94
C ASN A 53 6.28 -13.60 1.31
N GLY A 54 5.57 -12.53 1.64
CA GLY A 54 5.83 -11.18 1.15
C GLY A 54 4.57 -10.34 1.21
N CYS A 55 4.65 -9.14 0.65
CA CYS A 55 3.49 -8.28 0.49
C CYS A 55 3.51 -7.58 -0.86
N TRP A 56 2.33 -7.18 -1.31
CA TRP A 56 2.17 -6.26 -2.42
C TRP A 56 1.13 -5.22 -2.04
N LEU A 57 1.37 -3.99 -2.44
CA LEU A 57 0.53 -2.87 -2.05
C LEU A 57 0.57 -1.74 -3.08
N LYS A 58 -0.33 -0.80 -2.92
CA LYS A 58 -0.35 0.47 -3.64
C LYS A 58 0.09 1.58 -2.71
N ASP A 59 0.53 2.68 -3.30
CA ASP A 59 0.63 3.94 -2.58
C ASP A 59 -0.76 4.62 -2.64
N PRO A 60 -1.42 4.88 -1.50
CA PRO A 60 -2.74 5.50 -1.48
C PRO A 60 -2.71 7.01 -1.79
N SER A 61 -1.53 7.61 -1.96
CA SER A 61 -1.38 9.02 -2.33
C SER A 61 -2.13 9.37 -3.62
N GLU A 62 -2.71 10.57 -3.65
CA GLU A 62 -3.41 11.09 -4.81
C GLU A 62 -2.54 11.01 -6.08
N GLY A 63 -3.12 10.49 -7.16
CA GLY A 63 -2.46 10.38 -8.47
C GLY A 63 -1.52 9.18 -8.61
N SER A 64 -1.26 8.40 -7.55
CA SER A 64 -0.47 7.18 -7.67
C SER A 64 -1.31 6.00 -8.16
N ALA A 65 -0.93 5.44 -9.31
CA ALA A 65 -1.47 4.17 -9.81
C ALA A 65 -0.54 2.99 -9.52
N LYS A 66 0.63 3.24 -8.93
CA LYS A 66 1.74 2.29 -8.83
C LYS A 66 1.40 1.12 -7.91
N VAL A 67 2.03 -0.02 -8.20
CA VAL A 67 1.97 -1.22 -7.37
C VAL A 67 3.39 -1.64 -7.02
N TYR A 68 3.61 -1.97 -5.75
CA TYR A 68 4.89 -2.41 -5.23
C TYR A 68 4.79 -3.86 -4.79
N LEU A 69 5.79 -4.65 -5.13
CA LEU A 69 5.93 -6.03 -4.68
C LEU A 69 7.23 -6.14 -3.86
N LEU A 70 7.08 -6.61 -2.62
CA LEU A 70 8.16 -6.89 -1.69
C LEU A 70 8.13 -8.38 -1.38
N SER A 71 9.03 -9.13 -2.02
CA SER A 71 9.09 -10.58 -1.92
C SER A 71 9.97 -11.01 -0.76
N GLY A 72 9.49 -11.96 0.03
CA GLY A 72 10.24 -12.58 1.12
C GLY A 72 10.14 -11.83 2.44
N ILE A 73 10.40 -12.56 3.53
CA ILE A 73 10.47 -12.02 4.90
C ILE A 73 11.77 -11.26 5.19
N ARG A 74 12.79 -11.43 4.33
CA ARG A 74 14.10 -10.79 4.45
C ARG A 74 14.71 -10.60 3.07
N ASN A 75 14.62 -9.39 2.55
CA ASN A 75 15.09 -9.00 1.23
C ASN A 75 15.35 -7.49 1.24
N ASN A 76 15.91 -6.93 0.17
CA ASN A 76 16.20 -5.50 0.01
C ASN A 76 15.85 -5.00 -1.41
N THR A 77 15.02 -5.73 -2.14
CA THR A 77 14.67 -5.43 -3.54
C THR A 77 13.18 -5.20 -3.74
N VAL A 78 12.76 -3.96 -4.00
CA VAL A 78 11.35 -3.62 -4.28
C VAL A 78 11.11 -3.60 -5.78
N LEU A 79 10.05 -4.27 -6.22
CA LEU A 79 9.61 -4.24 -7.62
C LEU A 79 8.43 -3.27 -7.78
N GLU A 80 8.64 -2.18 -8.52
CA GLU A 80 7.60 -1.20 -8.84
C GLU A 80 6.97 -1.54 -10.20
N TYR A 81 5.64 -1.52 -10.26
CA TYR A 81 4.84 -1.65 -11.48
C TYR A 81 4.03 -0.37 -11.69
N LYS A 82 3.85 0.03 -12.95
CA LYS A 82 3.15 1.27 -13.34
C LYS A 82 1.68 1.28 -12.90
N SER A 83 1.03 0.11 -12.87
CA SER A 83 -0.39 -0.02 -12.54
C SER A 83 -0.75 -1.44 -12.12
N LEU A 84 -1.89 -1.58 -11.45
CA LEU A 84 -2.50 -2.89 -11.17
C LEU A 84 -2.73 -3.70 -12.45
N LYS A 85 -3.18 -3.05 -13.54
CA LYS A 85 -3.37 -3.69 -14.86
C LYS A 85 -2.07 -4.24 -15.43
N GLN A 86 -0.94 -3.57 -15.20
CA GLN A 86 0.37 -4.10 -15.60
C GLN A 86 0.76 -5.25 -14.68
N PHE A 87 0.64 -5.07 -13.37
CA PHE A 87 0.99 -6.08 -12.37
C PHE A 87 0.31 -7.43 -12.65
N THR A 88 -0.98 -7.42 -12.99
CA THR A 88 -1.78 -8.64 -13.25
C THR A 88 -1.41 -9.39 -14.54
N LYS A 89 -0.68 -8.77 -15.47
CA LYS A 89 -0.27 -9.46 -16.71
C LYS A 89 0.79 -10.51 -16.40
N THR A 90 0.62 -11.71 -16.96
CA THR A 90 1.54 -12.84 -16.77
C THR A 90 2.98 -12.51 -17.19
N SER A 91 3.15 -11.79 -18.30
CA SER A 91 4.45 -11.43 -18.87
C SER A 91 4.93 -10.01 -18.52
N ALA A 92 4.30 -9.34 -17.56
CA ALA A 92 4.73 -7.99 -17.20
C ALA A 92 6.02 -7.99 -16.39
N SER A 93 7.02 -7.28 -16.91
CA SER A 93 8.19 -6.85 -16.17
C SER A 93 7.86 -5.66 -15.24
N PRO A 94 8.59 -5.51 -14.12
CA PRO A 94 8.52 -4.32 -13.30
C PRO A 94 8.93 -3.08 -14.13
N LEU A 95 8.30 -1.95 -13.82
CA LEU A 95 8.70 -0.63 -14.34
C LEU A 95 10.08 -0.25 -13.79
N LYS A 96 10.34 -0.56 -12.52
CA LYS A 96 11.58 -0.23 -11.84
C LYS A 96 11.90 -1.28 -10.77
N VAL A 97 13.18 -1.56 -10.60
CA VAL A 97 13.72 -2.34 -9.49
C VAL A 97 14.44 -1.35 -8.57
N VAL A 98 14.00 -1.28 -7.32
CA VAL A 98 14.59 -0.38 -6.31
C VAL A 98 15.35 -1.22 -5.30
N GLN A 99 16.65 -0.99 -5.21
CA GLN A 99 17.52 -1.65 -4.24
C GLN A 99 17.65 -0.77 -3.00
N LEU A 100 17.37 -1.33 -1.82
CA LEU A 100 17.57 -0.65 -0.55
C LEU A 100 18.97 -0.96 0.01
N PRO A 101 19.58 -0.05 0.79
CA PRO A 101 20.89 -0.28 1.40
C PRO A 101 20.88 -1.36 2.49
N PHE A 102 19.71 -1.64 3.08
CA PHE A 102 19.52 -2.64 4.12
C PHE A 102 18.35 -3.55 3.79
N SER A 103 18.43 -4.80 4.24
CA SER A 103 17.31 -5.72 4.16
C SER A 103 16.22 -5.35 5.17
N TRP A 104 14.97 -5.68 4.84
CA TRP A 104 13.84 -5.61 5.76
C TRP A 104 13.63 -6.92 6.52
N GLN A 105 12.79 -6.88 7.55
CA GLN A 105 12.30 -8.02 8.31
C GLN A 105 10.76 -8.08 8.26
N GLY A 106 10.21 -9.28 8.09
CA GLY A 106 8.77 -9.52 8.08
C GLY A 106 8.09 -9.10 6.78
N THR A 107 6.78 -8.88 6.85
CA THR A 107 5.94 -8.53 5.68
C THR A 107 5.07 -7.31 5.89
N GLY A 108 5.17 -6.66 7.05
CA GLY A 108 4.28 -5.56 7.47
C GLY A 108 4.72 -4.20 6.96
N HIS A 109 4.92 -4.07 5.65
CA HIS A 109 5.46 -2.88 5.00
C HIS A 109 4.36 -2.02 4.35
N VAL A 110 4.59 -0.70 4.29
CA VAL A 110 3.71 0.23 3.56
C VAL A 110 4.48 1.20 2.68
N VAL A 111 3.82 1.68 1.64
CA VAL A 111 4.31 2.76 0.79
C VAL A 111 3.32 3.91 0.93
N TYR A 112 3.83 5.08 1.28
CA TYR A 112 3.03 6.28 1.46
C TYR A 112 3.82 7.50 1.02
N HIS A 113 3.22 8.31 0.15
CA HIS A 113 3.81 9.53 -0.40
C HIS A 113 5.16 9.25 -1.10
N GLY A 114 5.28 8.12 -1.81
CA GLY A 114 6.51 7.73 -2.51
C GLY A 114 7.63 7.16 -1.62
N PHE A 115 7.40 7.02 -0.32
CA PHE A 115 8.35 6.42 0.62
C PHE A 115 7.91 5.04 1.06
N LEU A 116 8.85 4.09 1.12
CA LEU A 116 8.66 2.80 1.80
C LEU A 116 8.96 2.95 3.28
N TYR A 117 8.05 2.45 4.11
CA TYR A 117 8.26 2.26 5.54
C TYR A 117 8.40 0.75 5.82
N CYS A 118 9.55 0.34 6.34
CA CYS A 118 9.85 -1.08 6.58
C CYS A 118 10.66 -1.29 7.86
N HIS A 119 10.46 -2.44 8.51
CA HIS A 119 11.28 -2.88 9.65
C HIS A 119 12.66 -3.29 9.13
N LYS A 120 13.72 -2.66 9.63
CA LYS A 120 15.10 -3.00 9.29
C LYS A 120 15.50 -4.37 9.86
N ALA A 121 16.06 -5.22 9.00
CA ALA A 121 16.63 -6.49 9.42
C ALA A 121 17.71 -6.32 10.49
N ASP A 122 17.84 -7.35 11.32
CA ASP A 122 18.85 -7.44 12.39
C ASP A 122 18.72 -6.35 13.46
N THR A 123 17.54 -5.73 13.54
CA THR A 123 17.18 -4.80 14.62
C THR A 123 15.90 -5.28 15.29
N PRO A 124 15.73 -5.05 16.59
CA PRO A 124 14.50 -5.41 17.26
C PRO A 124 13.31 -4.59 16.72
N ASN A 125 13.50 -3.30 16.49
CA ASN A 125 12.40 -2.34 16.37
C ASN A 125 12.73 -1.09 15.55
N GLU A 126 13.72 -1.12 14.65
CA GLU A 126 14.07 0.03 13.82
C GLU A 126 13.22 0.07 12.55
N ILE A 127 12.51 1.18 12.33
CA ILE A 127 11.75 1.46 11.11
C ILE A 127 12.59 2.37 10.22
N LEU A 128 12.71 2.01 8.94
CA LEU A 128 13.33 2.83 7.91
C LEU A 128 12.27 3.54 7.09
N LYS A 129 12.52 4.81 6.77
CA LYS A 129 11.84 5.53 5.69
C LYS A 129 12.78 5.59 4.49
N VAL A 130 12.41 4.94 3.39
CA VAL A 130 13.23 4.83 2.18
C VAL A 130 12.57 5.54 1.02
N ASP A 131 13.29 6.45 0.37
CA ASP A 131 12.84 7.12 -0.85
C ASP A 131 12.87 6.13 -2.02
N LEU A 132 11.71 5.80 -2.59
CA LEU A 132 11.62 4.85 -3.70
C LEU A 132 12.11 5.44 -5.03
N LEU A 133 12.37 6.75 -5.11
CA LEU A 133 12.97 7.39 -6.28
C LEU A 133 14.43 6.96 -6.48
N ASN A 134 15.18 6.73 -5.41
CA ASN A 134 16.61 6.40 -5.49
C ASN A 134 17.04 5.24 -4.58
N GLY A 135 16.14 4.69 -3.76
CA GLY A 135 16.42 3.61 -2.82
C GLY A 135 17.16 4.05 -1.55
N THR A 136 17.27 5.36 -1.28
CA THR A 136 18.05 5.88 -0.15
C THR A 136 17.22 5.96 1.13
N VAL A 137 17.83 5.60 2.25
CA VAL A 137 17.23 5.83 3.58
C VAL A 137 17.28 7.32 3.85
N VAL A 138 16.11 7.94 3.99
CA VAL A 138 15.99 9.37 4.28
C VAL A 138 15.74 9.65 5.76
N ASP A 139 15.25 8.64 6.50
CA ASP A 139 15.02 8.74 7.93
C ASP A 139 14.96 7.34 8.58
N SER A 140 15.20 7.26 9.88
CA SER A 140 14.93 6.05 10.67
C SER A 140 14.50 6.39 12.09
N THR A 141 13.74 5.48 12.70
CA THR A 141 13.30 5.63 14.09
C THR A 141 13.28 4.28 14.80
N LEU A 142 13.60 4.29 16.09
CA LEU A 142 13.43 3.15 16.98
C LEU A 142 12.05 3.27 17.65
N LEU A 143 11.34 2.14 17.76
CA LEU A 143 10.03 2.09 18.42
C LEU A 143 10.14 1.39 19.80
N PRO A 144 10.30 2.13 20.92
CA PRO A 144 10.47 1.53 22.24
C PRO A 144 9.34 0.56 22.61
N GLY A 145 9.66 -0.53 23.30
CA GLY A 145 8.69 -1.58 23.68
C GLY A 145 8.38 -2.60 22.57
N ALA A 146 8.46 -2.18 21.30
CA ALA A 146 8.22 -3.06 20.16
C ALA A 146 9.36 -4.05 19.88
N GLY A 147 9.10 -5.03 19.00
CA GLY A 147 10.14 -5.93 18.50
C GLY A 147 10.44 -7.16 19.36
N ARG A 148 9.77 -7.29 20.51
CA ARG A 148 10.00 -8.38 21.48
C ARG A 148 9.12 -9.61 21.20
N LEU A 149 7.96 -9.40 20.58
CA LEU A 149 6.99 -10.43 20.23
C LEU A 149 6.51 -10.21 18.79
N PRO A 150 6.21 -11.29 18.03
CA PRO A 150 5.57 -11.15 16.73
C PRO A 150 4.14 -10.60 16.88
N VAL A 151 3.71 -9.78 15.92
CA VAL A 151 2.35 -9.22 15.86
C VAL A 151 1.31 -10.31 15.65
N TYR A 152 1.68 -11.32 14.86
CA TYR A 152 0.77 -12.36 14.40
C TYR A 152 1.23 -13.74 14.86
N SER A 153 0.36 -14.46 15.56
CA SER A 153 0.64 -15.84 16.01
C SER A 153 0.94 -16.81 14.87
N LEU A 154 0.33 -16.60 13.70
CA LEU A 154 0.54 -17.43 12.49
C LEU A 154 1.67 -16.92 11.58
N ASN A 155 2.24 -15.74 11.86
CA ASN A 155 3.38 -15.20 11.11
C ASN A 155 4.45 -14.72 12.10
N PRO A 156 5.33 -15.63 12.57
CA PRO A 156 6.34 -15.32 13.59
C PRO A 156 7.47 -14.41 13.08
N ASN A 157 7.45 -14.01 11.80
CA ASN A 157 8.49 -13.20 11.19
C ASN A 157 8.16 -11.71 11.18
N THR A 158 6.92 -11.32 11.49
CA THR A 158 6.46 -9.92 11.47
C THR A 158 6.33 -9.40 12.90
N TYR A 159 7.26 -8.52 13.29
CA TYR A 159 7.31 -7.90 14.61
C TYR A 159 6.73 -6.48 14.63
N LEU A 160 6.80 -5.80 13.48
CA LEU A 160 6.20 -4.49 13.24
C LEU A 160 5.31 -4.63 12.01
N ASP A 161 4.05 -4.21 12.12
CA ASP A 161 3.14 -4.13 10.99
C ASP A 161 2.66 -2.70 10.79
N MET A 162 3.00 -2.10 9.65
CA MET A 162 2.61 -0.73 9.34
C MET A 162 1.30 -0.71 8.57
N SER A 163 0.47 0.30 8.83
CA SER A 163 -0.80 0.52 8.13
C SER A 163 -0.99 2.00 7.82
N VAL A 164 -1.74 2.28 6.76
CA VAL A 164 -2.10 3.64 6.36
C VAL A 164 -3.61 3.72 6.21
N ASP A 165 -4.21 4.74 6.81
CA ASP A 165 -5.63 5.06 6.72
C ASP A 165 -5.83 6.58 6.51
N GLU A 166 -7.07 7.06 6.65
CA GLU A 166 -7.45 8.46 6.46
C GLU A 166 -6.82 9.40 7.49
N LEU A 167 -6.38 8.88 8.64
CA LEU A 167 -5.79 9.64 9.74
C LEU A 167 -4.27 9.64 9.71
N GLY A 168 -3.65 8.68 9.02
CA GLY A 168 -2.23 8.73 8.71
C GLY A 168 -1.55 7.36 8.69
N LEU A 169 -0.30 7.34 9.16
CA LEU A 169 0.55 6.16 9.22
C LEU A 169 0.58 5.63 10.66
N TRP A 170 0.33 4.34 10.80
CA TRP A 170 0.30 3.64 12.08
C TRP A 170 1.30 2.49 12.08
N VAL A 171 1.73 2.09 13.29
CA VAL A 171 2.51 0.89 13.53
C VAL A 171 1.79 0.04 14.58
N ILE A 172 1.52 -1.19 14.22
CA ILE A 172 0.93 -2.22 15.07
C ILE A 172 2.09 -3.10 15.56
N HIS A 173 2.21 -3.25 16.88
CA HIS A 173 3.20 -4.13 17.50
C HIS A 173 2.63 -4.78 18.75
N ALA A 174 3.19 -5.92 19.15
CA ALA A 174 2.90 -6.52 20.44
C ALA A 174 3.94 -6.08 21.48
N ASP A 175 3.51 -5.87 22.71
CA ASP A 175 4.39 -5.53 23.83
C ASP A 175 4.16 -6.51 25.00
N PRO A 176 5.19 -7.26 25.43
CA PRO A 176 5.07 -8.19 26.56
C PRO A 176 4.68 -7.50 27.88
N GLU A 177 5.00 -6.21 28.06
CA GLU A 177 4.63 -5.44 29.25
C GLU A 177 3.11 -5.23 29.35
N TYR A 178 2.40 -5.32 28.22
CA TYR A 178 0.93 -5.28 28.14
C TYR A 178 0.31 -6.67 27.94
N GLY A 179 1.01 -7.72 28.38
CA GLY A 179 0.56 -9.10 28.30
C GLY A 179 0.60 -9.69 26.88
N GLY A 180 1.35 -9.07 25.97
CA GLY A 180 1.43 -9.49 24.57
C GLY A 180 0.19 -9.11 23.74
N ASN A 181 -0.65 -8.20 24.26
CA ASN A 181 -1.72 -7.59 23.48
C ASN A 181 -1.15 -6.58 22.47
N LEU A 182 -1.95 -6.30 21.44
CA LEU A 182 -1.72 -5.22 20.48
C LEU A 182 -1.98 -3.85 21.11
#